data_AF-A0A7S2JXS9-F1
#
_entry.id   AF-A0A7S2JXS9-F1
#
_cell.length_a   1.000
_cell.length_b   1.000
_cell.length_c   1.000
_cell.angle_alpha   90.00
_cell.angle_beta   90.00
_cell.angle_gamma   90.00
#
_symmetry.space_group_name_H-M   'P 1'
#
loop_
_entity.id
_entity.type
_entity.pdbx_description
1 polymer ?
#
loop_
_entity_poly.entity_id
_entity_poly.type
_entity_poly.pdbx_seq_one_letter_code
_entity_poly.pdbx_strand_id
1 'polypeptide(L)'
;MGKPKGGVNEKVAKANAKKAANQAVKDAQAATQRENEARQEWSKGANNRGAARAEAEASKLEEQRRKREQKAALMAAEEAELAGASGVKKAVGSGQKAKAAGKKKSKKKDNDLSLLEDALVSGADKKAKKAKADKLKREREQAEAQRKKQEAAAAAQEGQYVDPLMANTNAMIGNMDDMDHPDTNGEGALVGRAANRAIAEMGASGIDAALGTLSVSGGKPDAHPEKRMKAAYLEFEEKMLPIVKEEYPGLRLSQYKEKIFAMWKKSPENPMNQQQ
;
A
#
# COMPACT_ATOMS: atom_id res chain seq x y z
N MET A 1 -57.18 9.73 55.77
CA MET A 1 -57.45 9.86 54.31
C MET A 1 -56.13 9.82 53.56
N GLY A 2 -55.74 8.64 53.06
CA GLY A 2 -54.51 8.49 52.26
C GLY A 2 -54.76 8.91 50.82
N LYS A 3 -53.96 9.84 50.30
CA LYS A 3 -54.02 10.29 48.91
C LYS A 3 -53.67 9.11 47.98
N PRO A 4 -54.41 8.87 46.88
CA PRO A 4 -54.09 7.80 45.96
C PRO A 4 -52.74 8.09 45.31
N LYS A 5 -51.79 7.15 45.42
CA LYS A 5 -50.54 7.16 44.65
C LYS A 5 -50.90 6.99 43.17
N GLY A 6 -51.15 8.10 42.48
CA GLY A 6 -51.31 8.12 41.04
C GLY A 6 -50.05 7.60 40.37
N GLY A 7 -50.19 6.54 39.57
CA GLY A 7 -49.12 6.00 38.75
C GLY A 7 -48.45 7.08 37.91
N VAL A 8 -47.15 6.93 37.67
CA VAL A 8 -46.34 7.89 36.92
C VAL A 8 -47.02 8.20 35.58
N ASN A 9 -47.30 9.48 35.35
CA ASN A 9 -47.98 9.97 34.16
C ASN A 9 -47.24 9.47 32.88
N GLU A 10 -47.96 8.89 31.91
CA GLU A 10 -47.37 8.08 30.82
C GLU A 10 -46.32 8.85 30.00
N LYS A 11 -46.49 10.17 29.85
CA LYS A 11 -45.50 11.06 29.21
C LYS A 11 -44.17 11.13 29.98
N VAL A 12 -44.23 11.14 31.31
CA VAL A 12 -43.05 11.14 32.18
C VAL A 12 -42.36 9.77 32.15
N ALA A 13 -43.14 8.68 32.10
CA ALA A 13 -42.60 7.34 31.92
C ALA A 13 -41.85 7.21 30.58
N LYS A 14 -42.42 7.70 29.47
CA LYS A 14 -41.76 7.73 28.15
C LYS A 14 -40.50 8.60 28.12
N ALA A 15 -40.52 9.76 28.79
CA ALA A 15 -39.35 10.63 28.89
C ALA A 15 -38.21 9.98 29.70
N ASN A 16 -38.53 9.32 30.81
CA ASN A 16 -37.56 8.59 31.61
C ASN A 16 -37.01 7.37 30.85
N ALA A 17 -37.85 6.65 30.09
CA ALA A 17 -37.41 5.57 29.22
C ALA A 17 -36.44 6.07 28.13
N LYS A 18 -36.72 7.22 27.50
CA LYS A 18 -35.80 7.82 26.51
C LYS A 18 -34.47 8.25 27.14
N LYS A 19 -34.50 8.81 28.36
CA LYS A 19 -33.29 9.15 29.11
C LYS A 19 -32.49 7.90 29.48
N ALA A 20 -33.16 6.84 29.93
CA ALA A 20 -32.53 5.56 30.24
C ALA A 20 -31.92 4.90 29.00
N ALA A 21 -32.60 4.94 27.85
CA ALA A 21 -32.06 4.45 26.59
C ALA A 21 -30.81 5.23 26.15
N ASN A 22 -30.83 6.56 26.25
CA ASN A 22 -29.67 7.38 25.94
C ASN A 22 -28.51 7.13 26.92
N GLN A 23 -28.81 6.90 28.19
CA GLN A 23 -27.81 6.53 29.19
C GLN A 23 -27.21 5.16 28.89
N ALA A 24 -28.04 4.17 28.53
CA ALA A 24 -27.56 2.84 28.13
C ALA A 24 -26.64 2.88 26.90
N VAL A 25 -26.92 3.75 25.93
CA VAL A 25 -26.00 3.96 24.79
C VAL A 25 -24.67 4.54 25.24
N LYS A 26 -24.68 5.52 26.15
CA LYS A 26 -23.44 6.09 26.71
C LYS A 26 -22.65 5.07 27.52
N ASP A 27 -23.34 4.27 28.35
CA ASP A 27 -22.71 3.24 29.16
C ASP A 27 -22.14 2.12 28.28
N ALA A 28 -22.82 1.75 27.19
CA ALA A 28 -22.32 0.81 26.20
C ALA A 28 -21.08 1.35 25.48
N GLN A 29 -21.06 2.62 25.08
CA GLN A 29 -19.88 3.26 24.51
C GLN A 29 -18.71 3.34 25.49
N ALA A 30 -18.98 3.63 26.77
CA ALA A 30 -17.96 3.61 27.80
C ALA A 30 -17.42 2.20 28.05
N ALA A 31 -18.27 1.16 27.96
CA ALA A 31 -17.85 -0.23 28.07
C ALA A 31 -16.95 -0.65 26.90
N THR A 32 -17.29 -0.30 25.66
CA THR A 32 -16.44 -0.60 24.50
C THR A 32 -15.11 0.15 24.55
N GLN A 33 -15.09 1.39 25.05
CA GLN A 33 -13.85 2.13 25.28
C GLN A 33 -12.96 1.43 26.32
N ARG A 34 -13.52 1.02 27.46
CA ARG A 34 -12.75 0.26 28.48
C ARG A 34 -12.23 -1.07 27.94
N GLU A 35 -13.00 -1.78 27.12
CA GLU A 35 -12.55 -3.02 26.47
C GLU A 35 -11.40 -2.74 25.51
N ASN A 36 -11.49 -1.67 24.72
CA ASN A 36 -10.41 -1.26 23.82
C ASN A 36 -9.15 -0.85 24.57
N GLU A 37 -9.28 -0.10 25.67
CA GLU A 37 -8.18 0.28 26.55
C GLU A 37 -7.53 -0.95 27.18
N ALA A 38 -8.33 -1.89 27.69
CA ALA A 38 -7.84 -3.17 28.19
C ALA A 38 -7.12 -3.94 27.08
N ARG A 39 -7.68 -4.04 25.87
CA ARG A 39 -7.04 -4.70 24.73
C ARG A 39 -5.71 -4.08 24.38
N GLN A 40 -5.60 -2.75 24.44
CA GLN A 40 -4.34 -2.04 24.22
C GLN A 40 -3.34 -2.32 25.33
N GLU A 41 -3.78 -2.34 26.59
CA GLU A 41 -2.95 -2.64 27.75
C GLU A 41 -2.40 -4.07 27.68
N TRP A 42 -3.25 -5.05 27.38
CA TRP A 42 -2.83 -6.44 27.16
C TRP A 42 -1.96 -6.62 25.91
N SER A 43 -2.04 -5.70 24.94
CA SER A 43 -1.12 -5.69 23.80
C SER A 43 0.26 -5.11 24.15
N LYS A 44 0.42 -4.36 25.25
CA LYS A 44 1.74 -3.84 25.66
C LYS A 44 2.57 -4.99 26.21
N GLY A 45 3.60 -5.39 25.46
CA GLY A 45 4.45 -6.53 25.80
C GLY A 45 4.16 -7.80 24.98
N ALA A 46 3.08 -7.81 24.19
CA ALA A 46 2.86 -8.86 23.20
C ALA A 46 3.88 -8.76 22.06
N ASN A 47 4.37 -9.91 21.57
CA ASN A 47 5.28 -9.96 20.42
C ASN A 47 4.53 -9.75 19.09
N ASN A 48 4.04 -8.52 18.89
CA ASN A 48 3.25 -8.15 17.70
C ASN A 48 4.02 -8.37 16.40
N ARG A 49 5.34 -8.23 16.40
CA ARG A 49 6.19 -8.47 15.23
C ARG A 49 6.29 -9.96 14.87
N GLY A 50 6.38 -10.82 15.88
CA GLY A 50 6.34 -12.27 15.70
C GLY A 50 4.98 -12.74 15.20
N ALA A 51 3.90 -12.26 15.83
CA ALA A 51 2.54 -12.56 15.42
C ALA A 51 2.27 -12.13 13.97
N ALA A 52 2.66 -10.90 13.58
CA ALA A 52 2.48 -10.40 12.20
C ALA A 52 3.27 -11.23 11.17
N ARG A 53 4.45 -11.74 11.53
CA ARG A 53 5.23 -12.64 10.64
C ARG A 53 4.53 -13.99 10.48
N ALA A 54 4.06 -14.58 11.57
CA ALA A 54 3.33 -15.85 11.54
C ALA A 54 2.03 -15.74 10.72
N GLU A 55 1.29 -14.64 10.88
CA GLU A 55 0.05 -14.37 10.12
C GLU A 55 0.31 -14.15 8.63
N ALA A 56 1.40 -13.45 8.28
CA ALA A 56 1.81 -13.27 6.89
C ALA A 56 2.25 -14.60 6.24
N GLU A 57 2.89 -15.50 6.99
CA GLU A 57 3.26 -16.83 6.52
C GLU A 57 2.03 -17.74 6.36
N ALA A 58 1.09 -17.69 7.31
CA ALA A 58 -0.18 -18.41 7.22
C ALA A 58 -1.01 -17.95 6.01
N SER A 59 -1.14 -16.63 5.80
CA SER A 59 -1.84 -16.06 4.65
C SER A 59 -1.21 -16.49 3.32
N LYS A 60 0.13 -16.45 3.21
CA LYS A 60 0.83 -16.92 2.01
C LYS A 60 0.63 -18.42 1.76
N LEU A 61 0.64 -19.23 2.81
CA LEU A 61 0.40 -20.67 2.70
C LEU A 61 -1.04 -20.95 2.25
N GLU A 62 -2.00 -20.21 2.79
CA GLU A 62 -3.41 -20.33 2.40
C GLU A 62 -3.63 -19.90 0.94
N GLU A 63 -3.02 -18.80 0.50
CA GLU A 63 -3.04 -18.39 -0.91
C GLU A 63 -2.39 -19.43 -1.82
N GLN A 64 -1.25 -20.01 -1.42
CA GLN A 64 -0.62 -21.09 -2.17
C GLN A 64 -1.51 -22.33 -2.22
N ARG A 65 -2.20 -22.67 -1.12
CA ARG A 65 -3.12 -23.79 -1.06
C ARG A 65 -4.30 -23.56 -1.99
N ARG A 66 -4.93 -22.38 -1.92
CA ARG A 66 -6.01 -21.97 -2.83
C ARG A 66 -5.58 -21.99 -4.29
N LYS A 67 -4.37 -21.50 -4.61
CA LYS A 67 -3.84 -21.52 -5.97
C LYS A 67 -3.54 -22.94 -6.45
N ARG A 68 -3.03 -23.81 -5.57
CA ARG A 68 -2.80 -25.22 -5.85
C ARG A 68 -4.11 -25.98 -6.06
N GLU A 69 -5.13 -25.70 -5.26
CA GLU A 69 -6.48 -26.23 -5.39
C GLU A 69 -7.12 -25.78 -6.71
N GLN A 70 -7.05 -24.48 -7.05
CA GLN A 70 -7.52 -23.97 -8.33
C GLN A 70 -6.81 -24.60 -9.52
N LYS A 71 -5.48 -24.76 -9.44
CA LYS A 71 -4.69 -25.42 -10.49
C LYS A 71 -5.03 -26.90 -10.60
N ALA A 72 -5.21 -27.59 -9.48
CA ALA A 72 -5.60 -29.00 -9.46
C ALA A 72 -7.00 -29.21 -10.04
N ALA A 73 -7.96 -28.33 -9.71
CA ALA A 73 -9.30 -28.35 -10.27
C ALA A 73 -9.29 -28.12 -11.79
N LEU A 74 -8.47 -27.20 -12.28
CA LEU A 74 -8.34 -26.94 -13.72
C LEU A 74 -7.70 -28.13 -14.45
N MET A 75 -6.64 -28.74 -13.91
CA MET A 75 -6.05 -29.94 -14.52
C MET A 75 -7.00 -31.13 -14.48
N ALA A 76 -7.79 -31.30 -13.41
CA ALA A 76 -8.81 -32.35 -13.34
C ALA A 76 -9.94 -32.12 -14.36
N ALA A 77 -10.31 -30.86 -14.62
CA ALA A 77 -11.27 -30.53 -15.67
C ALA A 77 -10.71 -30.82 -17.07
N GLU A 78 -9.45 -30.48 -17.33
CA GLU A 78 -8.75 -30.82 -18.59
C GLU A 78 -8.60 -32.33 -18.77
N GLU A 79 -8.27 -33.08 -17.71
CA GLU A 79 -8.18 -34.55 -17.75
C GLU A 79 -9.56 -35.19 -18.01
N ALA A 80 -10.63 -34.66 -17.40
CA ALA A 80 -11.99 -35.10 -17.65
C ALA A 80 -12.44 -34.79 -19.09
N GLU A 81 -12.03 -33.64 -19.64
CA GLU A 81 -12.30 -33.27 -21.04
C GLU A 81 -11.55 -34.20 -22.01
N LEU A 82 -10.28 -34.51 -21.73
CA LEU A 82 -9.46 -35.42 -22.53
C LEU A 82 -9.94 -36.88 -22.43
N ALA A 83 -10.40 -37.30 -21.25
CA ALA A 83 -11.06 -38.58 -21.04
C ALA A 83 -12.40 -38.66 -21.78
N GLY A 84 -13.17 -37.56 -21.82
CA GLY A 84 -14.38 -37.43 -22.62
C GLY A 84 -14.11 -37.49 -24.13
N ALA A 85 -13.00 -36.89 -24.59
CA ALA A 85 -12.57 -36.93 -25.99
C ALA A 85 -12.00 -38.30 -26.44
N SER A 86 -11.43 -39.08 -25.51
CA SER A 86 -10.94 -40.45 -25.78
C SER A 86 -11.99 -41.55 -25.61
N GLY A 87 -13.21 -41.20 -25.15
CA GLY A 87 -14.33 -42.13 -24.96
C GLY A 87 -14.96 -42.67 -26.26
N VAL A 88 -14.59 -42.18 -27.44
CA VAL A 88 -15.07 -42.68 -28.74
C VAL A 88 -14.00 -43.55 -29.40
N LYS A 89 -13.75 -44.73 -28.82
CA LYS A 89 -13.33 -46.01 -29.47
C LYS A 89 -12.73 -46.95 -28.43
N LYS A 90 -13.60 -47.62 -27.67
CA LYS A 90 -13.24 -48.92 -27.06
C LYS A 90 -14.43 -49.87 -27.10
N ALA A 91 -14.72 -50.35 -28.29
CA ALA A 91 -15.41 -51.61 -28.50
C ALA A 91 -14.86 -52.25 -29.77
N VAL A 92 -14.48 -53.53 -29.65
CA VAL A 92 -14.00 -54.50 -30.65
C VAL A 92 -12.53 -54.89 -30.49
N GLY A 93 -12.32 -56.16 -30.14
CA GLY A 93 -11.09 -56.89 -30.44
C GLY A 93 -10.41 -57.55 -29.25
N SER A 94 -10.94 -58.68 -28.81
CA SER A 94 -10.19 -59.73 -28.12
C SER A 94 -9.08 -60.30 -29.03
N GLY A 95 -7.93 -60.68 -28.45
CA GLY A 95 -7.05 -61.67 -29.08
C GLY A 95 -5.54 -61.40 -29.06
N GLN A 96 -4.84 -62.30 -28.37
CA GLN A 96 -3.48 -62.80 -28.61
C GLN A 96 -2.23 -62.07 -28.07
N LYS A 97 -1.52 -62.84 -27.24
CA LYS A 97 -0.06 -62.79 -27.01
C LYS A 97 0.71 -62.91 -28.34
N ALA A 98 1.79 -62.15 -28.49
CA ALA A 98 3.04 -62.65 -29.08
C ALA A 98 4.22 -61.74 -28.71
N LYS A 99 5.35 -62.36 -28.33
CA LYS A 99 6.67 -61.72 -28.25
C LYS A 99 7.24 -61.53 -29.66
N ALA A 100 8.04 -60.49 -29.90
CA ALA A 100 9.30 -60.57 -30.67
C ALA A 100 10.00 -59.20 -30.75
N ALA A 101 11.32 -59.28 -30.87
CA ALA A 101 12.27 -58.18 -30.84
C ALA A 101 12.45 -57.46 -32.20
N GLY A 102 12.86 -56.19 -32.11
CA GLY A 102 13.76 -55.53 -33.06
C GLY A 102 13.14 -54.77 -34.24
N LYS A 103 13.33 -53.43 -34.30
CA LYS A 103 14.18 -52.74 -35.30
C LYS A 103 14.18 -51.22 -35.07
N LYS A 104 15.34 -50.61 -35.32
CA LYS A 104 15.69 -49.19 -35.20
C LYS A 104 14.94 -48.28 -36.19
N LYS A 105 14.95 -46.98 -35.84
CA LYS A 105 14.84 -45.75 -36.67
C LYS A 105 13.43 -45.19 -36.94
N SER A 106 12.95 -44.36 -36.01
CA SER A 106 12.22 -43.12 -36.31
C SER A 106 12.09 -42.27 -35.03
N LYS A 107 13.11 -41.48 -34.68
CA LYS A 107 13.09 -40.59 -33.49
C LYS A 107 13.45 -39.14 -33.83
N LYS A 108 13.27 -38.73 -35.09
CA LYS A 108 13.63 -37.38 -35.55
C LYS A 108 12.43 -36.54 -36.03
N LYS A 109 11.29 -37.16 -36.34
CA LYS A 109 10.13 -36.44 -36.89
C LYS A 109 9.23 -35.80 -35.81
N ASP A 110 9.20 -36.37 -34.61
CA ASP A 110 8.37 -35.85 -33.50
C ASP A 110 8.98 -34.61 -32.84
N ASN A 111 10.30 -34.46 -32.89
CA ASN A 111 10.98 -33.29 -32.34
C ASN A 111 10.83 -32.05 -33.25
N ASP A 112 10.81 -32.22 -34.57
CA ASP A 112 10.66 -31.09 -35.51
C ASP A 112 9.23 -30.54 -35.50
N LEU A 113 8.22 -31.40 -35.32
CA LEU A 113 6.82 -30.98 -35.13
C LEU A 113 6.61 -30.31 -33.76
N SER A 114 7.17 -30.89 -32.70
CA SER A 114 7.12 -30.30 -31.35
C SER A 114 7.85 -28.96 -31.26
N LEU A 115 8.97 -28.80 -31.97
CA LEU A 115 9.69 -27.52 -32.04
C LEU A 115 8.94 -26.47 -32.86
N LEU A 116 8.24 -26.86 -33.93
CA LEU A 116 7.38 -25.94 -34.67
C LEU A 116 6.14 -25.54 -33.86
N GLU A 117 5.56 -26.46 -33.10
CA GLU A 117 4.41 -26.21 -32.25
C GLU A 117 4.78 -25.35 -31.04
N ASP A 118 5.93 -25.60 -30.39
CA ASP A 118 6.47 -24.77 -29.32
C ASP A 118 6.93 -23.38 -29.83
N ALA A 119 7.46 -23.29 -31.05
CA ALA A 119 7.76 -22.00 -31.69
C ALA A 119 6.50 -21.19 -32.03
N LEU A 120 5.42 -21.85 -32.48
CA LEU A 120 4.15 -21.20 -32.81
C LEU A 120 3.40 -20.76 -31.54
N VAL A 121 3.35 -21.62 -30.52
CA VAL A 121 2.76 -21.33 -29.21
C VAL A 121 3.55 -20.26 -28.47
N SER A 122 4.89 -20.31 -28.47
CA SER A 122 5.71 -19.26 -27.84
C SER A 122 5.61 -17.90 -28.55
N GLY A 123 5.37 -17.89 -29.87
CA GLY A 123 5.06 -16.68 -30.64
C GLY A 123 3.69 -16.08 -30.27
N ALA A 124 2.67 -16.94 -30.13
CA ALA A 124 1.34 -16.55 -29.70
C ALA A 124 1.32 -16.06 -28.23
N ASP A 125 2.03 -16.75 -27.34
CA ASP A 125 2.18 -16.38 -25.92
C ASP A 125 2.92 -15.07 -25.72
N LYS A 126 3.96 -14.80 -26.54
CA LYS A 126 4.65 -13.50 -26.50
C LYS A 126 3.73 -12.36 -26.95
N LYS A 127 2.91 -12.57 -27.98
CA LYS A 127 1.89 -11.58 -28.40
C LYS A 127 0.81 -11.40 -27.33
N ALA A 128 0.33 -12.47 -26.71
CA ALA A 128 -0.68 -12.42 -25.65
C ALA A 128 -0.15 -11.73 -24.38
N LYS A 129 1.10 -12.02 -23.97
CA LYS A 129 1.76 -11.33 -22.85
C LYS A 129 1.99 -9.85 -23.13
N LYS A 130 2.39 -9.49 -24.36
CA LYS A 130 2.54 -8.08 -24.76
C LYS A 130 1.20 -7.34 -24.77
N ALA A 131 0.15 -7.93 -25.34
CA ALA A 131 -1.20 -7.36 -25.32
C ALA A 131 -1.75 -7.20 -23.90
N LYS A 132 -1.49 -8.16 -23.01
CA LYS A 132 -1.88 -8.08 -21.59
C LYS A 132 -1.09 -7.00 -20.84
N ALA A 133 0.19 -6.82 -21.14
CA ALA A 133 1.01 -5.75 -20.58
C ALA A 133 0.56 -4.35 -21.06
N ASP A 134 0.26 -4.20 -22.36
CA ASP A 134 -0.26 -2.94 -22.91
C ASP A 134 -1.66 -2.61 -22.38
N LYS A 135 -2.52 -3.62 -22.22
CA LYS A 135 -3.84 -3.45 -21.58
C LYS A 135 -3.70 -3.02 -20.11
N LEU A 136 -2.81 -3.64 -19.35
CA LEU A 136 -2.56 -3.29 -17.95
C LEU A 136 -1.98 -1.88 -17.81
N LYS A 137 -1.10 -1.47 -18.73
CA LYS A 137 -0.54 -0.11 -18.75
C LYS A 137 -1.64 0.93 -19.02
N ARG A 138 -2.51 0.67 -20.00
CA ARG A 138 -3.65 1.56 -20.34
C ARG A 138 -4.68 1.62 -19.21
N GLU A 139 -4.95 0.51 -18.54
CA GLU A 139 -5.87 0.43 -17.40
C GLU A 139 -5.32 1.18 -16.17
N ARG A 140 -4.01 1.09 -15.92
CA ARG A 140 -3.33 1.86 -14.86
C ARG A 140 -3.34 3.37 -15.14
N GLU A 141 -3.09 3.78 -16.39
CA GLU A 141 -3.15 5.18 -16.80
C GLU A 141 -4.58 5.74 -16.71
N GLN A 142 -5.60 4.94 -17.08
CA GLN A 142 -7.00 5.31 -16.91
C GLN A 142 -7.41 5.41 -15.43
N ALA A 143 -6.93 4.51 -14.57
CA ALA A 143 -7.18 4.55 -13.14
C ALA A 143 -6.50 5.76 -12.48
N GLU A 144 -5.28 6.11 -12.90
CA GLU A 144 -4.57 7.29 -12.41
C GLU A 144 -5.22 8.59 -12.89
N ALA A 145 -5.70 8.64 -14.14
CA ALA A 145 -6.49 9.76 -14.65
C ALA A 145 -7.84 9.90 -13.92
N GLN A 146 -8.51 8.80 -13.60
CA GLN A 146 -9.73 8.82 -12.79
C GLN A 146 -9.45 9.26 -11.36
N ARG A 147 -8.37 8.78 -10.75
CA ARG A 147 -7.96 9.20 -9.41
C ARG A 147 -7.59 10.69 -9.37
N LYS A 148 -6.85 11.19 -10.36
CA LYS A 148 -6.53 12.62 -10.48
C LYS A 148 -7.78 13.48 -10.72
N LYS A 149 -8.76 12.97 -11.48
CA LYS A 149 -10.06 13.64 -11.67
C LYS A 149 -10.91 13.62 -10.39
N GLN A 150 -10.89 12.53 -9.63
CA GLN A 150 -11.56 12.42 -8.33
C GLN A 150 -10.89 13.31 -7.29
N GLU A 151 -9.56 13.38 -7.26
CA GLU A 151 -8.80 14.27 -6.37
C GLU A 151 -9.03 15.74 -6.73
N ALA A 152 -9.07 16.09 -8.03
CA ALA A 152 -9.45 17.44 -8.46
C ALA A 152 -10.92 17.78 -8.12
N ALA A 153 -11.84 16.81 -8.20
CA ALA A 153 -13.23 17.00 -7.80
C ALA A 153 -13.39 17.07 -6.28
N ALA A 154 -12.60 16.31 -5.51
CA ALA A 154 -12.56 16.36 -4.06
C ALA A 154 -11.96 17.67 -3.58
N ALA A 155 -10.85 18.13 -4.16
CA ALA A 155 -10.27 19.45 -3.88
C ALA A 155 -11.23 20.60 -4.23
N ALA A 156 -12.01 20.46 -5.31
CA ALA A 156 -13.05 21.43 -5.64
C ALA A 156 -14.23 21.42 -4.65
N GLN A 157 -14.55 20.26 -4.04
CA GLN A 157 -15.53 20.18 -2.95
C GLN A 157 -14.95 20.65 -1.60
N GLU A 158 -13.65 20.46 -1.37
CA GLU A 158 -12.95 20.89 -0.16
C GLU A 158 -12.85 22.42 -0.07
N GLY A 159 -12.82 23.11 -1.21
CA GLY A 159 -12.96 24.57 -1.30
C GLY A 159 -14.39 25.10 -1.05
N GLN A 160 -15.40 24.23 -0.92
CA GLN A 160 -16.80 24.62 -0.67
C GLN A 160 -17.42 24.04 0.61
N TYR A 161 -16.72 23.15 1.34
CA TYR A 161 -17.24 22.59 2.58
C TYR A 161 -16.87 23.48 3.78
N VAL A 162 -17.74 24.44 4.09
CA VAL A 162 -17.76 25.10 5.40
C VAL A 162 -18.54 24.22 6.37
N ASP A 163 -17.88 23.78 7.44
CA ASP A 163 -18.50 23.02 8.54
C ASP A 163 -19.79 23.75 9.01
N PRO A 164 -20.96 23.08 9.09
CA PRO A 164 -22.22 23.72 9.48
C PRO A 164 -22.16 24.46 10.82
N LEU A 165 -21.26 24.08 11.72
CA LEU A 165 -21.05 24.76 12.99
C LEU A 165 -20.19 26.04 12.82
N MET A 166 -19.23 26.03 11.89
CA MET A 166 -18.45 27.21 11.49
C MET A 166 -19.26 28.19 10.63
N ALA A 167 -20.25 27.71 9.87
CA ALA A 167 -21.14 28.58 9.10
C ALA A 167 -22.06 29.43 10.00
N ASN A 168 -22.50 28.89 11.14
CA ASN A 168 -23.32 29.63 12.12
C ASN A 168 -22.48 30.66 12.89
N THR A 169 -21.25 30.31 13.28
CA THR A 169 -20.33 31.25 13.95
C THR A 169 -19.84 32.33 13.00
N ASN A 170 -19.57 32.02 11.72
CA ASN A 170 -19.19 33.01 10.73
C ASN A 170 -20.35 33.94 10.35
N ALA A 171 -21.60 33.47 10.41
CA ALA A 171 -22.79 34.32 10.28
C ALA A 171 -23.02 35.23 11.50
N MET A 172 -22.50 34.87 12.67
CA MET A 172 -22.56 35.70 13.88
C MET A 172 -21.37 36.69 13.98
N ILE A 173 -20.21 36.34 13.39
CA ILE A 173 -19.00 37.17 13.35
C ILE A 173 -19.03 38.17 12.17
N GLY A 174 -19.57 37.79 11.02
CA GLY A 174 -19.66 38.64 9.83
C GLY A 174 -20.67 39.78 9.90
N ASN A 175 -21.39 39.92 11.02
CA ASN A 175 -22.32 41.03 11.27
C ASN A 175 -21.70 42.17 12.09
N MET A 176 -20.39 42.15 12.35
CA MET A 176 -19.69 43.17 13.14
C MET A 176 -18.65 43.99 12.34
N ASP A 177 -18.46 43.74 11.05
CA ASP A 177 -17.48 44.47 10.20
C ASP A 177 -18.08 45.69 9.47
N ASP A 178 -19.39 45.95 9.60
CA ASP A 178 -20.09 47.11 8.99
C ASP A 178 -20.77 48.02 10.05
N MET A 179 -20.11 48.25 11.19
CA MET A 179 -20.49 49.33 12.10
C MET A 179 -19.26 50.19 12.41
N ASP A 180 -19.18 51.28 11.65
CA ASP A 180 -18.28 52.42 11.77
C ASP A 180 -18.33 52.96 13.21
N HIS A 181 -17.48 52.42 14.10
CA HIS A 181 -17.36 52.83 15.49
C HIS A 181 -15.96 53.39 15.75
N PRO A 182 -15.79 54.72 15.83
CA PRO A 182 -14.48 55.34 15.99
C PRO A 182 -14.14 55.47 17.47
N ASP A 183 -13.86 54.36 18.16
CA ASP A 183 -13.02 54.36 19.36
C ASP A 183 -12.72 52.91 19.79
N THR A 184 -11.48 52.45 19.63
CA THR A 184 -10.70 51.78 20.69
C THR A 184 -9.41 51.21 20.11
N ASN A 185 -8.31 51.82 20.53
CA ASN A 185 -6.94 51.36 20.32
C ASN A 185 -6.76 49.88 20.71
N GLY A 186 -6.25 49.05 19.80
CA GLY A 186 -6.12 47.60 20.00
C GLY A 186 -5.04 46.93 19.14
N GLU A 187 -3.88 47.58 18.99
CA GLU A 187 -2.74 47.10 18.18
C GLU A 187 -2.16 45.72 18.61
N GLY A 188 -2.61 45.15 19.73
CA GLY A 188 -2.15 43.83 20.21
C GLY A 188 -2.89 42.62 19.62
N ALA A 189 -4.11 42.77 19.10
CA ALA A 189 -4.93 41.61 18.68
C ALA A 189 -4.67 41.17 17.22
N LEU A 190 -4.18 42.10 16.38
CA LEU A 190 -3.91 41.86 14.96
C LEU A 190 -2.59 41.13 14.72
N VAL A 191 -1.57 41.35 15.56
CA VAL A 191 -0.23 40.75 15.39
C VAL A 191 -0.27 39.23 15.60
N GLY A 192 -0.98 38.76 16.64
CA GLY A 192 -1.09 37.32 16.91
C GLY A 192 -1.90 36.55 15.86
N ARG A 193 -3.01 37.13 15.36
CA ARG A 193 -3.84 36.51 14.32
C ARG A 193 -3.13 36.50 12.96
N ALA A 194 -2.47 37.59 12.58
CA ALA A 194 -1.70 37.67 11.35
C ALA A 194 -0.51 36.69 11.36
N ALA A 195 0.19 36.56 12.48
CA ALA A 195 1.28 35.60 12.64
C ALA A 195 0.80 34.15 12.55
N ASN A 196 -0.31 33.80 13.20
CA ASN A 196 -0.88 32.46 13.10
C ASN A 196 -1.37 32.13 11.68
N ARG A 197 -1.93 33.11 10.96
CA ARG A 197 -2.31 32.94 9.55
C ARG A 197 -1.10 32.74 8.64
N ALA A 198 -0.03 33.52 8.84
CA ALA A 198 1.20 33.39 8.07
C ALA A 198 1.89 32.02 8.29
N ILE A 199 1.87 31.49 9.52
CA ILE A 199 2.39 30.15 9.84
C ILE A 199 1.55 29.06 9.16
N ALA A 200 0.22 29.22 9.12
CA ALA A 200 -0.67 28.31 8.40
C ALA A 200 -0.47 28.36 6.88
N GLU A 201 -0.26 29.55 6.30
CA GLU A 201 0.06 29.74 4.87
C GLU A 201 1.45 29.19 4.49
N MET A 202 2.40 29.15 5.42
CA MET A 202 3.72 28.49 5.24
C MET A 202 3.69 26.96 5.35
N GLY A 203 2.51 26.35 5.49
CA GLY A 203 2.35 24.89 5.43
C GLY A 203 2.92 24.13 6.64
N ALA A 204 3.24 24.82 7.73
CA ALA A 204 3.76 24.22 8.96
C ALA A 204 2.64 23.58 9.81
N SER A 205 1.92 22.62 9.22
CA SER A 205 0.91 21.82 9.93
C SER A 205 1.60 20.71 10.74
N GLY A 206 2.07 21.05 11.93
CA GLY A 206 2.68 20.11 12.87
C GLY A 206 3.71 20.76 13.78
N ILE A 207 3.78 20.31 15.03
CA ILE A 207 4.66 20.87 16.07
C ILE A 207 6.14 20.81 15.62
N ASP A 208 6.56 19.73 14.97
CA ASP A 208 7.92 19.57 14.46
C ASP A 208 8.24 20.48 13.26
N ALA A 209 7.24 20.75 12.41
CA ALA A 209 7.39 21.65 11.27
C ALA A 209 7.46 23.11 11.73
N ALA A 210 6.65 23.48 12.73
CA ALA A 210 6.70 24.80 13.36
C ALA A 210 8.02 25.03 14.13
N LEU A 211 8.55 24.01 14.80
CA LEU A 211 9.87 24.10 15.44
C LEU A 211 11.01 24.25 14.41
N GLY A 212 10.88 23.65 13.23
CA GLY A 212 11.84 23.76 12.14
C GLY A 212 11.92 25.17 11.53
N THR A 213 10.78 25.86 11.39
CA THR A 213 10.73 27.22 10.83
C THR A 213 11.18 28.29 11.83
N LEU A 214 10.95 28.08 13.13
CA LEU A 214 11.43 28.97 14.20
C LEU A 214 12.91 28.77 14.57
N SER A 215 13.55 27.68 14.11
CA SER A 215 14.96 27.41 14.42
C SER A 215 15.90 28.24 13.54
N VAL A 216 16.11 29.50 13.90
CA VAL A 216 17.14 30.38 13.33
C VAL A 216 18.48 30.15 14.07
N SER A 217 19.01 28.92 14.00
CA SER A 217 20.35 28.61 14.51
C SER A 217 20.83 27.25 14.02
N GLY A 218 21.84 27.27 13.13
CA GLY A 218 22.72 26.12 12.88
C GLY A 218 22.13 25.06 11.95
N GLY A 219 22.54 25.09 10.68
CA GLY A 219 22.36 23.99 9.75
C GLY A 219 22.77 22.67 10.41
N LYS A 220 21.79 21.78 10.58
CA LYS A 220 22.05 20.46 11.15
C LYS A 220 23.02 19.73 10.21
N PRO A 221 24.17 19.25 10.69
CA PRO A 221 24.97 18.31 9.93
C PRO A 221 24.10 17.09 9.64
N ASP A 222 23.94 16.80 8.36
CA ASP A 222 23.09 15.76 7.76
C ASP A 222 23.09 14.47 8.60
N ALA A 223 21.93 14.17 9.18
CA ALA A 223 21.67 13.07 10.11
C ALA A 223 21.73 11.67 9.47
N HIS A 224 22.23 11.55 8.23
CA HIS A 224 22.25 10.29 7.50
C HIS A 224 23.63 9.92 6.94
N PRO A 225 24.58 9.50 7.78
CA PRO A 225 25.83 8.89 7.31
C PRO A 225 25.58 7.71 6.37
N GLU A 226 24.52 6.92 6.59
CA GLU A 226 24.13 5.81 5.71
C GLU A 226 23.65 6.26 4.31
N LYS A 227 23.04 7.46 4.20
CA LYS A 227 22.61 8.00 2.90
C LYS A 227 23.80 8.59 2.14
N ARG A 228 24.75 9.24 2.83
CA ARG A 228 26.01 9.69 2.23
C ARG A 228 26.83 8.53 1.69
N MET A 229 26.91 7.41 2.43
CA MET A 229 27.61 6.19 1.97
C MET A 229 27.00 5.61 0.70
N LYS A 230 25.66 5.55 0.60
CA LYS A 230 24.98 5.05 -0.59
C LYS A 230 25.08 6.02 -1.78
N ALA A 231 25.00 7.32 -1.53
CA ALA A 231 25.17 8.34 -2.57
C ALA A 231 26.60 8.33 -3.13
N ALA A 232 27.61 8.32 -2.26
CA ALA A 232 29.02 8.25 -2.66
C ALA A 232 29.36 6.94 -3.39
N TYR A 233 28.79 5.81 -2.96
CA TYR A 233 28.96 4.54 -3.68
C TYR A 233 28.31 4.56 -5.06
N LEU A 234 27.12 5.15 -5.20
CA LEU A 234 26.43 5.24 -6.49
C LEU A 234 27.20 6.13 -7.49
N GLU A 235 27.70 7.28 -7.03
CA GLU A 235 28.52 8.16 -7.87
C GLU A 235 29.83 7.50 -8.30
N PHE A 236 30.45 6.72 -7.41
CA PHE A 236 31.64 5.93 -7.72
C PHE A 236 31.32 4.74 -8.65
N GLU A 237 30.17 4.10 -8.48
CA GLU A 237 29.70 3.02 -9.36
C GLU A 237 29.54 3.54 -10.79
N GLU A 238 28.87 4.67 -11.00
CA GLU A 238 28.66 5.20 -12.36
C GLU A 238 29.96 5.61 -13.06
N LYS A 239 30.93 6.17 -12.33
CA LYS A 239 32.25 6.56 -12.89
C LYS A 239 33.14 5.34 -13.18
N MET A 240 33.14 4.33 -12.30
CA MET A 240 34.06 3.18 -12.41
C MET A 240 33.49 2.00 -13.20
N LEU A 241 32.16 1.91 -13.36
CA LEU A 241 31.52 0.86 -14.15
C LEU A 241 31.99 0.78 -15.62
N PRO A 242 32.15 1.88 -16.38
CA PRO A 242 32.69 1.80 -17.73
C PRO A 242 34.16 1.35 -17.76
N ILE A 243 35.00 1.89 -16.87
CA ILE A 243 36.44 1.56 -16.79
C ILE A 243 36.63 0.08 -16.46
N VAL A 244 35.91 -0.42 -15.45
CA VAL A 244 36.02 -1.82 -15.00
C VAL A 244 35.46 -2.80 -16.05
N LYS A 245 34.52 -2.36 -16.90
CA LYS A 245 34.04 -3.15 -18.05
C LYS A 245 35.05 -3.21 -19.19
N GLU A 246 35.83 -2.16 -19.40
CA GLU A 246 36.91 -2.12 -20.40
C GLU A 246 38.14 -2.92 -19.94
N GLU A 247 38.51 -2.83 -18.67
CA GLU A 247 39.66 -3.57 -18.12
C GLU A 247 39.40 -5.08 -17.97
N TYR A 248 38.15 -5.49 -17.76
CA TYR A 248 37.79 -6.90 -17.55
C TYR A 248 36.60 -7.31 -18.42
N PRO A 249 36.75 -7.40 -19.75
CA PRO A 249 35.66 -7.85 -20.61
C PRO A 249 35.27 -9.30 -20.27
N GLY A 250 33.96 -9.56 -20.17
CA GLY A 250 33.40 -10.91 -19.98
C GLY A 250 33.01 -11.30 -18.55
N LEU A 251 33.16 -10.41 -17.56
CA LEU A 251 32.73 -10.66 -16.19
C LEU A 251 31.21 -10.39 -16.00
N ARG A 252 30.58 -11.04 -15.02
CA ARG A 252 29.14 -10.83 -14.73
C ARG A 252 28.93 -9.50 -13.99
N LEU A 253 27.77 -8.85 -14.17
CA LEU A 253 27.45 -7.57 -13.51
C LEU A 253 27.62 -7.59 -11.98
N SER A 254 27.34 -8.72 -11.32
CA SER A 254 27.57 -8.88 -9.88
C SER A 254 29.05 -8.78 -9.50
N GLN A 255 29.92 -9.40 -10.29
CA GLN A 255 31.36 -9.44 -10.06
C GLN A 255 31.99 -8.07 -10.35
N TYR A 256 31.48 -7.32 -11.34
CA TYR A 256 31.86 -5.92 -11.54
C TYR A 256 31.49 -5.06 -10.32
N LYS A 257 30.26 -5.20 -9.81
CA LYS A 257 29.81 -4.49 -8.59
C LYS A 257 30.67 -4.83 -7.37
N GLU A 258 31.06 -6.09 -7.19
CA GLU A 258 31.97 -6.53 -6.13
C GLU A 258 33.38 -5.92 -6.26
N LYS A 259 33.95 -5.89 -7.47
CA LYS A 259 35.25 -5.23 -7.73
C LYS A 259 35.18 -3.73 -7.49
N ILE A 260 34.13 -3.06 -7.98
CA ILE A 260 33.89 -1.63 -7.77
C ILE A 260 33.73 -1.36 -6.27
N PHE A 261 33.00 -2.19 -5.53
CA PHE A 261 32.84 -2.04 -4.08
C PHE A 261 34.17 -2.25 -3.33
N ALA A 262 35.02 -3.19 -3.78
CA ALA A 262 36.35 -3.38 -3.22
C ALA A 262 37.29 -2.20 -3.50
N MET A 263 37.21 -1.58 -4.69
CA MET A 263 37.92 -0.35 -5.02
C MET A 263 37.38 0.84 -4.22
N TRP A 264 36.06 0.94 -4.07
CA TRP A 264 35.39 2.01 -3.32
C TRP A 264 35.76 2.01 -1.84
N LYS A 265 35.82 0.84 -1.19
CA LYS A 265 36.28 0.72 0.21
C LYS A 265 37.67 1.31 0.44
N LYS A 266 38.55 1.21 -0.56
CA LYS A 266 39.93 1.73 -0.53
C LYS A 266 40.04 3.16 -1.08
N SER A 267 38.97 3.69 -1.69
CA SER A 267 38.96 5.01 -2.31
C SER A 267 38.85 6.12 -1.24
N PRO A 268 39.50 7.28 -1.46
CA PRO A 268 39.32 8.46 -0.61
C PRO A 268 37.89 9.03 -0.69
N GLU A 269 37.11 8.65 -1.71
CA GLU A 269 35.69 9.01 -1.90
C GLU A 269 34.72 8.27 -0.97
N ASN A 270 35.22 7.40 -0.10
CA ASN A 270 34.40 6.75 0.92
C ASN A 270 34.28 7.69 2.14
N PRO A 271 33.07 8.19 2.49
CA PRO A 271 32.86 9.03 3.67
C PRO A 271 33.33 8.37 4.98
N MET A 272 33.48 7.04 5.03
CA MET A 272 34.05 6.30 6.16
C MET A 272 35.56 6.57 6.37
N ASN A 273 36.29 6.87 5.29
CA ASN A 273 37.73 7.16 5.33
C ASN A 273 38.01 8.66 5.59
N GLN A 274 36.97 9.50 5.53
CA GLN A 274 37.05 10.96 5.72
C GLN A 274 36.70 11.40 7.16
N GLN A 275 36.39 10.48 8.08
CA GLN A 275 36.08 10.81 9.49
C GLN A 275 37.32 10.90 10.40
N GLN A 276 38.43 11.46 9.91
CA GLN A 276 39.59 11.82 10.74
C GLN A 276 39.74 13.33 10.84
#